data_AF-A0A5E8A284-F1
#
_entry.id   AF-A0A5E8A284-F1
#
_cell.length_a   1.000
_cell.length_b   1.000
_cell.length_c   1.000
_cell.angle_alpha   90.00
_cell.angle_beta   90.00
_cell.angle_gamma   90.00
#
_symmetry.space_group_name_H-M   'P 1'
#
loop_
_entity.id
_entity.type
_entity.pdbx_description
1 polymer ?
#
loop_
_entity_poly.entity_id
_entity_poly.type
_entity_poly.pdbx_seq_one_letter_code
_entity_poly.pdbx_strand_id
1 'polypeptide(L)'
;MKTTITTIICLFFLTPYVSAGNEPAPFNINDYAWLAGRWTGDGFGGTSEEIWSPPSADGTMMGVYRHHNADGSLNFYEFMVLNKTGLRLKHFTPELVGWETKENYITFEMVSFTKDKIELKGLVFPDFRTFL
;
A
#
# COMPACT_ATOMS: atom_id res chain seq x y z
N MET A 1 32.42 -24.72 66.74
CA MET A 1 31.77 -23.57 66.09
C MET A 1 31.56 -23.95 64.63
N LYS A 2 30.32 -24.25 64.22
CA LYS A 2 29.94 -24.73 62.88
C LYS A 2 29.14 -23.62 62.19
N THR A 3 29.61 -23.13 61.04
CA THR A 3 28.86 -22.27 60.12
C THR A 3 29.61 -22.24 58.78
N THR A 4 29.35 -23.19 57.87
CA THR A 4 28.38 -23.18 56.76
C THR A 4 28.86 -22.34 55.56
N ILE A 5 29.36 -23.04 54.54
CA ILE A 5 29.72 -22.52 53.21
C ILE A 5 28.42 -22.39 52.41
N THR A 6 28.04 -21.17 52.07
CA THR A 6 26.91 -20.90 51.16
C THR A 6 27.38 -21.03 49.72
N THR A 7 27.10 -22.17 49.09
CA THR A 7 27.28 -22.37 47.65
C THR A 7 26.21 -21.57 46.91
N ILE A 8 26.61 -20.50 46.23
CA ILE A 8 25.75 -19.78 45.27
C ILE A 8 25.65 -20.67 44.02
N ILE A 9 24.55 -21.42 43.91
CA ILE A 9 24.18 -22.12 42.68
C ILE A 9 23.54 -21.07 41.77
N CYS A 10 24.31 -20.63 40.78
CA CYS A 10 23.83 -19.79 39.70
C CYS A 10 22.99 -20.67 38.75
N LEU A 11 21.66 -20.72 38.94
CA LEU A 11 20.74 -21.28 37.96
C LEU A 11 20.73 -20.38 36.72
N PHE A 12 21.52 -20.74 35.71
CA PHE A 12 21.30 -20.27 34.35
C PHE A 12 19.97 -20.86 33.87
N PHE A 13 18.88 -20.11 34.02
CA PHE A 13 17.67 -20.37 33.26
C PHE A 13 18.01 -20.13 31.79
N LEU A 14 18.18 -21.21 31.03
CA LEU A 14 18.11 -21.19 29.58
C LEU A 14 16.70 -20.76 29.19
N THR A 15 16.43 -19.47 29.19
CA THR A 15 15.27 -18.93 28.47
C THR A 15 15.53 -19.22 26.99
N PRO A 16 14.72 -20.05 26.32
CA PRO A 16 14.81 -20.15 24.87
C PRO A 16 14.66 -18.73 24.30
N TYR A 17 15.68 -18.29 23.57
CA TYR A 17 15.57 -17.13 22.71
C TYR A 17 14.49 -17.48 21.68
N VAL A 18 13.26 -17.05 21.93
CA VAL A 18 12.26 -16.95 20.87
C VAL A 18 12.79 -15.84 19.98
N SER A 19 13.47 -16.22 18.91
CA SER A 19 13.57 -15.34 17.74
C SER A 19 12.14 -15.02 17.39
N ALA A 20 11.71 -13.79 17.65
CA ALA A 20 10.49 -13.27 17.06
C ALA A 20 10.73 -13.39 15.54
N GLY A 21 10.21 -14.46 14.94
CA GLY A 21 10.21 -14.58 13.51
C GLY A 21 9.51 -13.34 13.00
N ASN A 22 10.25 -12.50 12.28
CA ASN A 22 9.67 -11.42 11.49
C ASN A 22 8.93 -12.04 10.30
N GLU A 23 7.96 -12.92 10.57
CA GLU A 23 6.94 -13.22 9.58
C GLU A 23 6.29 -11.88 9.25
N PRO A 24 6.20 -11.50 7.96
CA PRO A 24 5.54 -10.27 7.57
C PRO A 24 4.16 -10.25 8.22
N ALA A 25 3.81 -9.14 8.86
CA ALA A 25 2.47 -8.97 9.40
C ALA A 25 1.45 -9.30 8.28
N PRO A 26 0.37 -10.04 8.60
CA PRO A 26 -0.63 -10.35 7.59
C PRO A 26 -1.16 -9.05 7.00
N PHE A 27 -1.34 -9.02 5.67
CA PHE A 27 -1.85 -7.84 4.99
C PHE A 27 -3.14 -7.35 5.64
N ASN A 28 -3.16 -6.07 6.01
CA ASN A 28 -4.35 -5.39 6.51
C ASN A 28 -4.58 -4.12 5.68
N ILE A 29 -5.72 -4.04 4.99
CA ILE A 29 -6.04 -2.88 4.14
C ILE A 29 -6.09 -1.56 4.96
N ASN A 30 -6.35 -1.64 6.27
CA ASN A 30 -6.40 -0.47 7.13
C ASN A 30 -5.02 0.19 7.34
N ASP A 31 -3.93 -0.53 7.10
CA ASP A 31 -2.58 0.04 7.18
C ASP A 31 -2.34 1.10 6.09
N TYR A 32 -3.20 1.13 5.06
CA TYR A 32 -3.16 2.10 3.94
C TYR A 32 -4.24 3.17 4.03
N ALA A 33 -4.88 3.33 5.18
CA ALA A 33 -5.91 4.37 5.38
C ALA A 33 -5.40 5.78 5.07
N TRP A 34 -4.08 5.98 5.06
CA TRP A 34 -3.44 7.23 4.67
C TRP A 34 -3.62 7.60 3.20
N LEU A 35 -3.82 6.63 2.31
CA LEU A 35 -4.01 6.87 0.88
C LEU A 35 -5.40 7.46 0.59
N ALA A 36 -6.37 7.25 1.49
CA ALA A 36 -7.72 7.78 1.34
C ALA A 36 -7.73 9.31 1.29
N GLY A 37 -8.45 9.88 0.33
CA GLY A 37 -8.51 11.32 0.12
C GLY A 37 -8.42 11.70 -1.35
N ARG A 38 -8.02 12.95 -1.60
CA ARG A 38 -7.83 13.51 -2.92
C ARG A 38 -6.39 13.97 -3.09
N TRP A 39 -5.78 13.58 -4.19
CA TRP A 39 -4.39 13.88 -4.53
C TRP A 39 -4.36 14.57 -5.89
N THR A 40 -3.47 15.54 -6.04
CA THR A 40 -3.26 16.23 -7.31
C THR A 40 -1.79 16.59 -7.44
N GLY A 41 -1.25 16.41 -8.63
CA GLY A 41 0.15 16.72 -8.92
C GLY A 41 0.44 16.73 -10.41
N ASP A 42 1.67 17.11 -10.75
CA ASP A 42 2.11 17.07 -12.13
C ASP A 42 2.42 15.62 -12.54
N GLY A 43 1.95 15.21 -13.71
CA GLY A 43 2.11 13.85 -14.22
C GLY A 43 1.84 13.77 -15.72
N PHE A 44 2.60 12.93 -16.43
CA PHE A 44 2.46 12.71 -17.88
C PHE A 44 2.39 14.01 -18.71
N GLY A 45 3.17 15.03 -18.35
CA GLY A 45 3.18 16.32 -19.05
C GLY A 45 1.93 17.18 -18.86
N GLY A 46 1.12 16.89 -17.84
CA GLY A 46 -0.06 17.66 -17.45
C GLY A 46 -0.39 17.46 -15.98
N THR A 47 -1.68 17.47 -15.63
CA THR A 47 -2.14 17.33 -14.24
C THR A 47 -2.79 15.98 -14.01
N SER A 48 -2.26 15.24 -13.04
CA SER A 48 -2.82 13.99 -12.53
C SER A 48 -3.65 14.27 -11.29
N GLU A 49 -4.83 13.67 -11.22
CA GLU A 49 -5.71 13.74 -10.05
C GLU A 49 -6.20 12.33 -9.68
N GLU A 50 -6.09 12.00 -8.40
CA GLU A 50 -6.58 10.73 -7.83
C GLU A 50 -7.53 10.99 -6.67
N ILE A 51 -8.55 10.16 -6.55
CA ILE A 51 -9.43 10.11 -5.38
C ILE A 51 -9.53 8.66 -4.92
N TRP A 52 -9.22 8.42 -3.65
CA TRP A 52 -9.24 7.10 -3.03
C TRP A 52 -10.28 7.03 -1.91
N SER A 53 -11.04 5.95 -1.89
CA SER A 53 -11.96 5.63 -0.80
C SER A 53 -11.18 5.28 0.47
N PRO A 54 -11.80 5.39 1.66
CA PRO A 54 -11.33 4.69 2.84
C PRO A 54 -11.25 3.16 2.58
N PRO A 55 -10.42 2.44 3.36
CA PRO A 55 -10.44 0.97 3.39
C PRO A 55 -11.84 0.42 3.66
N SER A 56 -12.25 -0.56 2.85
CA SER A 56 -13.53 -1.26 2.97
C SER A 56 -13.36 -2.58 3.75
N ALA A 57 -14.46 -3.04 4.36
CA ALA A 57 -14.51 -4.28 5.14
C ALA A 57 -14.19 -5.54 4.30
N ASP A 58 -14.35 -5.47 2.97
CA ASP A 58 -14.00 -6.55 2.05
C ASP A 58 -12.49 -6.63 1.73
N GLY A 59 -11.67 -5.78 2.37
CA GLY A 59 -10.22 -5.78 2.21
C GLY A 59 -9.73 -5.00 0.99
N THR A 60 -10.54 -4.07 0.48
CA THR A 60 -10.22 -3.28 -0.71
C THR A 60 -10.26 -1.77 -0.47
N MET A 61 -9.58 -1.01 -1.35
CA MET A 61 -9.79 0.42 -1.54
C MET A 61 -10.11 0.66 -3.01
N MET A 62 -11.12 1.49 -3.28
CA MET A 62 -11.45 1.93 -4.64
C MET A 62 -10.80 3.27 -4.92
N GLY A 63 -10.36 3.46 -6.16
CA GLY A 63 -9.80 4.71 -6.63
C GLY A 63 -10.39 5.11 -7.98
N VAL A 64 -10.38 6.41 -8.24
CA VAL A 64 -10.56 6.96 -9.58
C VAL A 64 -9.42 7.91 -9.88
N TYR A 65 -8.97 7.90 -11.12
CA TYR A 65 -7.93 8.78 -11.62
C TYR A 65 -8.47 9.57 -12.81
N ARG A 66 -7.96 10.79 -13.00
CA ARG A 66 -8.06 11.51 -14.28
C ARG A 66 -6.77 12.26 -14.59
N HIS A 67 -6.45 12.32 -15.88
CA HIS A 67 -5.36 13.12 -16.42
C HIS A 67 -5.89 14.27 -17.27
N HIS A 68 -5.36 15.47 -17.07
CA HIS A 68 -5.52 16.59 -17.99
C HIS A 68 -4.21 16.85 -18.71
N ASN A 69 -4.28 17.17 -20.00
CA ASN A 69 -3.15 17.69 -20.77
C ASN A 69 -2.71 19.07 -20.23
N ALA A 70 -1.54 19.54 -20.66
CA ALA A 70 -1.01 20.86 -20.28
C ALA A 70 -1.96 22.03 -20.62
N ASP A 71 -2.82 21.86 -21.63
CA ASP A 71 -3.83 22.86 -22.04
C ASP A 71 -5.14 22.80 -21.22
N GLY A 72 -5.21 21.90 -20.24
CA GLY A 72 -6.37 21.68 -19.39
C GLY A 72 -7.45 20.78 -20.00
N SER A 73 -7.29 20.31 -21.23
CA SER A 73 -8.20 19.32 -21.81
C SER A 73 -8.06 17.96 -21.11
N LEU A 74 -9.17 17.28 -20.90
CA LEU A 74 -9.18 15.94 -20.31
C LEU A 74 -8.57 14.93 -21.30
N ASN A 75 -7.62 14.14 -20.82
CA ASN A 75 -6.95 13.10 -21.61
C ASN A 75 -7.61 11.73 -21.41
N PHE A 76 -7.66 11.23 -20.17
CA PHE A 76 -8.26 9.92 -19.85
C PHE A 76 -8.62 9.78 -18.36
N TYR A 77 -9.34 8.71 -18.05
CA TYR A 77 -9.70 8.28 -16.69
C TYR A 77 -9.17 6.88 -16.38
N GLU A 78 -9.09 6.55 -15.09
CA GLU A 78 -8.96 5.17 -14.63
C GLU A 78 -9.96 4.86 -13.51
N PHE A 79 -10.44 3.61 -13.46
CA PHE A 79 -11.05 3.04 -12.27
C PHE A 79 -10.10 2.01 -11.68
N MET A 80 -9.86 2.10 -10.37
CA MET A 80 -8.78 1.42 -9.67
C MET A 80 -9.31 0.65 -8.46
N VAL A 81 -8.74 -0.53 -8.21
CA VAL A 81 -9.00 -1.32 -6.99
C VAL A 81 -7.70 -1.86 -6.44
N LEU A 82 -7.37 -1.47 -5.21
CA LEU A 82 -6.23 -1.95 -4.44
C LEU A 82 -6.66 -3.03 -3.45
N ASN A 83 -5.92 -4.13 -3.36
CA ASN A 83 -6.09 -5.16 -2.34
C ASN A 83 -4.75 -5.87 -2.04
N LYS A 84 -4.80 -6.97 -1.27
CA LYS A 84 -3.62 -7.76 -0.89
C LYS A 84 -2.75 -8.27 -2.05
N THR A 85 -3.30 -8.41 -3.25
CA THR A 85 -2.59 -8.92 -4.43
C THR A 85 -1.96 -7.81 -5.26
N GLY A 86 -2.35 -6.55 -5.03
CA GLY A 86 -1.87 -5.40 -5.78
C GLY A 86 -3.00 -4.49 -6.25
N LEU A 87 -2.66 -3.65 -7.21
CA LEU A 87 -3.57 -2.71 -7.85
C LEU A 87 -4.05 -3.27 -9.18
N ARG A 88 -5.36 -3.22 -9.41
CA ARG A 88 -5.96 -3.46 -10.72
C ARG A 88 -6.62 -2.19 -11.22
N LEU A 89 -6.48 -1.91 -12.51
CA LEU A 89 -7.11 -0.74 -13.10
C LEU A 89 -7.56 -0.97 -14.53
N LYS A 90 -8.48 -0.11 -14.97
CA LYS A 90 -8.95 -0.03 -16.36
C LYS A 90 -8.96 1.43 -16.79
N HIS A 91 -8.53 1.69 -18.02
CA HIS A 91 -8.50 3.03 -18.59
C HIS A 91 -9.77 3.31 -19.38
N PHE A 92 -10.18 4.57 -19.39
CA PHE A 92 -11.32 5.05 -20.16
C PHE A 92 -11.01 6.36 -20.86
N THR A 93 -11.51 6.53 -22.08
CA THR A 93 -11.54 7.83 -22.77
C THR A 93 -12.48 8.81 -22.04
N PRO A 94 -12.46 10.11 -22.37
CA PRO A 94 -13.43 11.08 -21.89
C PRO A 94 -14.90 10.67 -22.06
N GLU A 95 -15.21 9.91 -23.11
CA GLU A 95 -16.55 9.38 -23.43
C GLU A 95 -16.85 8.03 -22.77
N LEU A 96 -15.99 7.58 -21.84
CA LEU A 96 -16.11 6.32 -21.11
C LEU A 96 -15.95 5.07 -21.97
N VAL A 97 -15.21 5.15 -23.08
CA VAL A 97 -14.82 3.97 -23.86
C VAL A 97 -13.58 3.33 -23.23
N GLY A 98 -13.69 2.05 -22.85
CA GLY A 98 -12.58 1.33 -22.22
C GLY A 98 -11.45 1.00 -23.21
N TRP A 99 -10.19 1.15 -22.79
CA TRP A 99 -9.02 0.76 -23.61
C TRP A 99 -8.83 -0.75 -23.60
N GLU A 100 -8.95 -1.38 -22.43
CA GLU A 100 -8.91 -2.83 -22.31
C GLU A 100 -10.25 -3.45 -22.75
N THR A 101 -10.19 -4.62 -23.38
CA THR A 101 -11.39 -5.41 -23.72
C THR A 101 -12.24 -5.68 -22.48
N LYS A 102 -13.51 -6.04 -22.68
CA LYS A 102 -14.49 -6.20 -21.58
C LYS A 102 -13.95 -6.95 -20.36
N GLU A 103 -13.31 -8.09 -20.59
CA GLU A 103 -12.83 -8.99 -19.52
C GLU A 103 -11.40 -8.70 -19.04
N ASN A 104 -10.71 -7.72 -19.65
CA ASN A 104 -9.31 -7.41 -19.37
C ASN A 104 -9.14 -6.13 -18.54
N TYR A 105 -8.03 -6.08 -17.82
CA TYR A 105 -7.58 -4.98 -16.96
C TYR A 105 -6.05 -5.04 -16.81
N ILE A 106 -5.45 -3.94 -16.37
CA ILE A 106 -4.03 -3.88 -16.01
C ILE A 106 -3.87 -4.26 -14.54
N THR A 107 -2.77 -4.94 -14.22
CA THR A 107 -2.41 -5.32 -12.85
C THR A 107 -1.00 -4.87 -12.52
N PHE A 108 -0.84 -4.18 -11.39
CA PHE A 108 0.43 -3.92 -10.75
C PHE A 108 0.50 -4.80 -9.50
N GLU A 109 1.31 -5.86 -9.58
CA GLU A 109 1.47 -6.86 -8.52
C GLU A 109 2.07 -6.23 -7.27
N MET A 110 1.57 -6.61 -6.09
CA MET A 110 2.14 -6.22 -4.81
C MET A 110 3.55 -6.81 -4.67
N VAL A 111 4.56 -5.95 -4.47
CA VAL A 111 5.95 -6.38 -4.24
C VAL A 111 6.28 -6.31 -2.75
N SER A 112 6.05 -5.14 -2.14
CA SER A 112 6.27 -4.94 -0.71
C SER A 112 5.33 -3.88 -0.17
N PHE A 113 5.09 -3.94 1.13
CA PHE A 113 4.33 -2.92 1.81
C PHE A 113 4.91 -2.65 3.20
N THR A 114 4.88 -1.38 3.57
CA THR A 114 5.13 -0.91 4.92
C THR A 114 4.00 0.02 5.30
N LYS A 115 3.97 0.45 6.57
CA LYS A 115 2.97 1.42 7.05
C LYS A 115 2.89 2.68 6.17
N ASP A 116 4.02 3.10 5.59
CA ASP A 116 4.15 4.41 4.94
C ASP A 116 4.53 4.31 3.45
N LYS A 117 4.51 3.11 2.87
CA LYS A 117 4.88 2.90 1.47
C LYS A 117 4.25 1.63 0.90
N ILE A 118 3.68 1.75 -0.29
CA ILE A 118 3.28 0.62 -1.13
C ILE A 118 4.23 0.54 -2.31
N GLU A 119 4.88 -0.61 -2.49
CA GLU A 119 5.65 -0.92 -3.68
C GLU A 119 4.91 -1.95 -4.51
N LEU A 120 4.50 -1.53 -5.69
CA LEU A 120 3.95 -2.39 -6.71
C LEU A 120 4.97 -2.55 -7.82
N LYS A 121 4.82 -3.60 -8.62
CA LYS A 121 5.70 -3.86 -9.75
C LYS A 121 5.53 -2.75 -10.81
N GLY A 122 6.46 -1.80 -10.82
CA GLY A 122 6.46 -0.67 -11.75
C GLY A 122 5.73 0.59 -11.26
N LEU A 123 5.25 0.61 -10.01
CA LEU A 123 4.55 1.76 -9.41
C LEU A 123 4.82 1.83 -7.90
N VAL A 124 5.09 3.02 -7.37
CA VAL A 124 5.38 3.23 -5.93
C VAL A 124 4.50 4.35 -5.40
N PHE A 125 3.79 4.10 -4.30
CA PHE A 125 3.05 5.10 -3.53
C PHE A 125 3.77 5.36 -2.20
N PRO A 126 4.47 6.48 -2.03
CA PRO A 126 5.01 6.89 -0.73
C PRO A 126 3.99 7.73 0.06
N ASP A 127 3.91 7.55 1.39
CA ASP A 127 3.20 8.48 2.28
C ASP A 127 4.08 9.72 2.51
N PHE A 128 3.78 10.78 1.77
CA PHE A 128 4.53 12.04 1.85
C PHE A 128 4.42 12.76 3.19
N ARG A 129 3.50 12.36 4.09
CA ARG A 129 3.37 12.96 5.44
C ARG A 129 4.51 12.55 6.37
N THR A 130 5.29 11.53 6.02
CA THR A 130 6.42 11.05 6.83
C THR A 130 7.72 11.82 6.61
N PHE A 131 7.75 12.75 5.65
CA PHE A 131 8.91 13.58 5.32
C PHE A 131 8.78 15.04 5.79
N LEU A 132 7.78 15.34 6.63
CA LEU A 132 7.52 16.64 7.26
C LEU A 132 7.53 16.50 8.79
#